data_AF-A3F4X6-F1
#
_entry.id   AF-A3F4X6-F1
#
_cell.length_a   1.000
_cell.length_b   1.000
_cell.length_c   1.000
_cell.angle_alpha   90.00
_cell.angle_beta   90.00
_cell.angle_gamma   90.00
#
_symmetry.space_group_name_H-M   'P 1'
#
loop_
_entity.id
_entity.type
_entity.pdbx_description
1 polymer ?
#
loop_
_entity_poly.entity_id
_entity_poly.type
_entity_poly.pdbx_seq_one_letter_code
_entity_poly.pdbx_strand_id
1 'polypeptide(L)'
;TGKREAAGDAGNEAEEEVKYLIATSEQTIAAYHRGEWMSPTELPLRYAGISTCFRQEVGSHGRDTRGIFRVHQFEKVEQFCITSPYDNASWEMFDEMISTAERFFKVLGIPYRVVSIVSGELNNAAAMKYDLEGWYPGSKAFRELVSCSNCTDYQSRRLGIRFGQT
;
A
#
# COMPACT_ATOMS: atom_id res chain seq x y z
N THR A 1 47.35 10.27 40.82
CA THR A 1 46.72 10.89 42.01
C THR A 1 45.65 11.85 41.55
N GLY A 2 44.38 11.56 41.89
CA GLY A 2 43.26 12.46 41.56
C GLY A 2 41.98 11.71 41.19
N LYS A 3 41.29 11.15 42.20
CA LYS A 3 39.92 10.65 42.09
C LYS A 3 38.98 11.78 41.68
N ARG A 4 38.03 11.50 40.77
CA ARG A 4 36.67 12.05 40.84
C ARG A 4 35.68 10.93 40.59
N GLU A 5 35.09 10.47 41.69
CA GLU A 5 33.77 9.85 41.68
C GLU A 5 32.76 10.91 41.27
N ALA A 6 31.97 10.60 40.25
CA ALA A 6 30.61 11.11 40.09
C ALA A 6 29.81 9.95 39.52
N ALA A 7 29.26 9.13 40.41
CA ALA A 7 28.14 8.27 40.09
C ALA A 7 26.94 9.21 39.81
N GLY A 8 26.80 9.59 38.55
CA GLY A 8 25.63 10.27 38.01
C GLY A 8 24.75 9.23 37.36
N ASP A 9 23.64 8.92 38.02
CA ASP A 9 22.41 8.30 37.54
C ASP A 9 22.49 7.72 36.11
N ALA A 10 22.71 6.41 36.00
CA ALA A 10 22.39 5.65 34.79
C ALA A 10 20.86 5.55 34.70
N GLY A 11 20.23 6.69 34.44
CA GLY A 11 18.82 6.79 34.10
C GLY A 11 18.60 5.93 32.86
N ASN A 12 17.83 4.87 33.05
CA ASN A 12 17.31 4.00 32.00
C ASN A 12 16.30 4.82 31.17
N GLU A 13 16.79 5.76 30.36
CA GLU A 13 16.00 6.38 29.30
C GLU A 13 15.78 5.28 28.26
N ALA A 14 14.62 4.64 28.32
CA ALA A 14 14.15 3.81 27.22
C ALA A 14 14.19 4.68 25.97
N GLU A 15 15.09 4.40 25.03
CA GLU A 15 15.16 5.07 23.74
C GLU A 15 13.75 5.07 23.14
N GLU A 16 13.17 6.26 22.96
CA GLU A 16 11.84 6.37 22.36
C GLU A 16 11.86 5.68 21.00
N GLU A 17 11.05 4.63 20.86
CA GLU A 17 10.98 3.87 19.63
C GLU A 17 10.52 4.79 18.48
N VAL A 18 11.40 4.99 17.50
CA VAL A 18 11.11 5.83 16.33
C VAL A 18 9.96 5.23 15.54
N LYS A 19 8.88 6.00 15.40
CA LYS A 19 7.69 5.62 14.62
C LYS A 19 7.59 6.46 13.36
N TYR A 20 6.89 5.90 12.38
CA TYR A 20 6.64 6.52 11.09
C TYR A 20 5.14 6.64 10.85
N LEU A 21 4.72 7.77 10.30
CA LEU A 21 3.37 7.90 9.73
C LEU A 21 3.26 7.03 8.48
N ILE A 22 2.11 6.38 8.31
CA ILE A 22 1.88 5.47 7.19
C ILE A 22 1.56 6.24 5.91
N ALA A 23 2.09 5.77 4.79
CA ALA A 23 1.79 6.32 3.46
C ALA A 23 0.57 5.66 2.81
N THR A 24 0.09 4.55 3.38
CA THR A 24 -1.07 3.76 2.97
C THR A 24 -1.42 2.74 4.07
N SER A 25 -2.70 2.41 4.25
CA SER A 25 -3.13 1.31 5.13
C SER A 25 -2.58 -0.05 4.71
N GLU A 26 -2.16 -0.23 3.45
CA GLU A 26 -1.46 -1.44 2.99
C GLU A 26 -0.27 -1.80 3.90
N GLN A 27 0.49 -0.80 4.36
CA GLN A 27 1.67 -1.01 5.21
C GLN A 27 1.29 -1.66 6.55
N THR A 28 0.19 -1.21 7.16
CA THR A 28 -0.26 -1.71 8.46
C THR A 28 -1.01 -3.02 8.32
N ILE A 29 -1.86 -3.17 7.30
CA ILE A 29 -2.58 -4.43 7.04
C ILE A 29 -1.60 -5.55 6.72
N ALA A 30 -0.59 -5.31 5.87
CA ALA A 30 0.43 -6.32 5.60
C ALA A 30 1.23 -6.67 6.87
N ALA A 31 1.65 -5.65 7.64
CA ALA A 31 2.42 -5.87 8.86
C ALA A 31 1.61 -6.54 9.99
N TYR A 32 0.29 -6.38 10.01
CA TYR A 32 -0.61 -7.04 10.96
C TYR A 32 -0.45 -8.57 10.92
N HIS A 33 -0.29 -9.12 9.71
CA HIS A 33 -0.14 -10.56 9.49
C HIS A 33 1.29 -11.09 9.67
N ARG A 34 2.24 -10.27 10.14
CA ARG A 34 3.65 -10.66 10.23
C ARG A 34 3.82 -11.95 11.04
N GLY A 35 4.50 -12.92 10.43
CA GLY A 35 4.82 -14.20 11.05
C GLY A 35 3.66 -15.19 11.13
N GLU A 36 2.48 -14.83 10.61
CA GLU A 36 1.32 -15.72 10.61
C GLU A 36 1.47 -16.86 9.61
N TRP A 37 0.79 -17.96 9.91
CA TRP A 37 0.66 -19.11 9.04
C TRP A 37 -0.81 -19.27 8.64
N MET A 38 -1.11 -18.96 7.38
CA MET A 38 -2.47 -18.92 6.86
C MET A 38 -3.00 -20.33 6.59
N SER A 39 -4.17 -20.64 7.16
CA SER A 39 -4.88 -21.87 6.81
C SER A 39 -5.54 -21.71 5.44
N PRO A 40 -5.54 -22.76 4.58
CA PRO A 40 -6.27 -22.74 3.32
C PRO A 40 -7.76 -22.39 3.46
N THR A 41 -8.37 -22.73 4.60
CA THR A 41 -9.80 -22.48 4.87
C THR A 41 -10.12 -21.04 5.23
N GLU A 42 -9.12 -20.22 5.53
CA GLU A 42 -9.28 -18.81 5.91
C GLU A 42 -9.13 -17.86 4.72
N LEU A 43 -8.64 -18.36 3.58
CA LEU A 43 -8.37 -17.57 2.40
C LEU A 43 -9.53 -17.65 1.38
N PRO A 44 -9.82 -16.56 0.63
CA PRO A 44 -9.12 -15.29 0.67
C PRO A 44 -9.56 -14.38 1.83
N LEU A 45 -8.60 -13.70 2.47
CA LEU A 45 -8.89 -12.57 3.34
C LEU A 45 -9.03 -11.31 2.50
N ARG A 46 -10.04 -10.49 2.79
CA ARG A 46 -10.34 -9.24 2.07
C ARG A 46 -10.56 -8.11 3.07
N TYR A 47 -9.80 -7.04 2.91
CA TYR A 47 -9.87 -5.87 3.77
C TYR A 47 -10.26 -4.62 2.97
N ALA A 48 -11.07 -3.77 3.63
CA ALA A 48 -11.29 -2.39 3.25
C ALA A 48 -10.57 -1.50 4.27
N GLY A 49 -9.31 -1.15 3.98
CA GLY A 49 -8.48 -0.32 4.87
C GLY A 49 -8.88 1.14 4.76
N ILE A 50 -9.19 1.80 5.88
CA ILE A 50 -9.50 3.24 5.91
C ILE A 50 -8.42 3.92 6.74
N SER A 51 -7.72 4.89 6.16
CA SER A 51 -6.71 5.65 6.90
C SER A 51 -6.39 7.01 6.27
N THR A 52 -6.03 7.96 7.12
CA THR A 52 -5.24 9.13 6.73
C THR A 52 -3.83 8.68 6.30
N CYS A 53 -3.43 9.06 5.09
CA CYS A 53 -2.15 8.73 4.48
C CYS A 53 -1.24 9.95 4.45
N PHE A 54 0.05 9.74 4.73
CA PHE A 54 1.05 10.81 4.79
C PHE A 54 2.19 10.57 3.80
N ARG A 55 2.50 11.55 2.96
CA ARG A 55 3.60 11.47 1.97
C ARG A 55 4.46 12.73 1.99
N GLN A 56 5.77 12.56 2.01
CA GLN A 56 6.70 13.69 1.98
C GLN A 56 6.80 14.34 0.60
N GLU A 57 6.40 13.65 -0.47
CA GLU A 57 6.44 14.14 -1.86
C GLU A 57 7.85 14.64 -2.28
N VAL A 58 8.90 13.97 -1.78
CA VAL A 58 10.29 14.27 -2.14
C VAL A 58 10.51 13.96 -3.62
N GLY A 59 11.05 14.94 -4.36
CA GLY A 59 11.36 14.79 -5.79
C GLY A 59 10.31 15.37 -6.74
N SER A 60 9.16 15.84 -6.27
CA SER A 60 8.12 16.48 -7.11
C SER A 60 8.21 18.01 -7.16
N HIS A 61 9.40 18.61 -6.94
CA HIS A 61 9.58 20.06 -6.93
C HIS A 61 9.03 20.69 -8.22
N GLY A 62 8.02 21.55 -8.09
CA GLY A 62 7.40 22.28 -9.20
C GLY A 62 6.26 21.54 -9.94
N ARG A 63 5.94 20.28 -9.58
CA ARG A 63 4.84 19.52 -10.21
C ARG A 63 3.59 19.50 -9.32
N ASP A 64 2.44 19.82 -9.92
CA ASP A 64 1.11 19.78 -9.28
C ASP A 64 1.03 20.55 -7.95
N THR A 65 1.71 21.70 -7.85
CA THR A 65 1.85 22.50 -6.61
C THR A 65 0.62 23.31 -6.22
N ARG A 66 -0.47 23.25 -7.01
CA ARG A 66 -1.72 23.97 -6.76
C ARG A 66 -2.89 23.00 -6.67
N GLY A 67 -3.82 23.31 -5.76
CA GLY A 67 -4.99 22.47 -5.49
C GLY A 67 -4.67 21.30 -4.56
N ILE A 68 -5.52 20.27 -4.58
CA ILE A 68 -5.44 19.13 -3.66
C ILE A 68 -5.06 17.80 -4.35
N PHE A 69 -4.66 17.86 -5.62
CA PHE A 69 -4.37 16.66 -6.41
C PHE A 69 -3.12 15.92 -5.89
N ARG A 70 -2.12 16.65 -5.40
CA ARG A 70 -0.92 16.13 -4.75
C ARG A 70 -0.70 16.88 -3.45
N VAL A 71 -0.89 16.20 -2.32
CA VAL A 71 -0.83 16.79 -0.98
C VAL A 71 -0.13 15.85 -0.01
N HIS A 72 0.39 16.40 1.09
CA HIS A 72 1.10 15.62 2.10
C HIS A 72 0.19 14.73 2.95
N GLN A 73 -1.10 15.07 3.05
CA GLN A 73 -2.08 14.36 3.84
C GLN A 73 -3.38 14.19 3.05
N PHE A 74 -3.91 12.97 3.00
CA PHE A 74 -5.16 12.65 2.32
C PHE A 74 -5.82 11.41 2.94
N GLU A 75 -7.14 11.28 2.78
CA GLU A 75 -7.87 10.07 3.16
C GLU A 75 -7.85 9.05 2.03
N LYS A 76 -7.70 7.77 2.38
CA LYS A 76 -7.76 6.68 1.40
C LYS A 76 -8.55 5.50 1.93
N VAL A 77 -9.31 4.88 1.04
CA VAL A 77 -9.90 3.55 1.22
C VAL A 77 -9.14 2.57 0.33
N GLU A 78 -8.61 1.51 0.91
CA GLU A 78 -7.73 0.54 0.26
C GLU A 78 -8.38 -0.84 0.17
N GLN A 79 -8.28 -1.48 -0.99
CA GLN A 79 -8.52 -2.91 -1.12
C GLN A 79 -7.21 -3.65 -0.83
N PHE A 80 -7.21 -4.56 0.16
CA PHE A 80 -6.07 -5.44 0.44
C PHE A 80 -6.54 -6.88 0.56
N CYS A 81 -5.96 -7.77 -0.23
CA CYS A 81 -6.36 -9.17 -0.27
C CYS A 81 -5.17 -10.09 -0.02
N ILE A 82 -5.38 -11.13 0.79
CA ILE A 82 -4.43 -12.25 0.95
C ILE A 82 -5.13 -13.48 0.39
N THR A 83 -4.49 -14.16 -0.56
CA THR A 83 -5.08 -15.29 -1.27
C THR A 83 -4.20 -16.52 -1.17
N SER A 84 -4.75 -17.68 -1.55
CA SER A 84 -3.94 -18.86 -1.84
C SER A 84 -2.87 -18.52 -2.88
N PRO A 85 -1.64 -19.05 -2.76
CA PRO A 85 -0.63 -18.96 -3.82
C PRO A 85 -0.87 -19.95 -4.97
N TYR A 86 -1.86 -20.84 -4.84
CA TYR A 86 -2.20 -21.88 -5.82
C TYR A 86 -3.41 -21.51 -6.66
N ASP A 87 -3.64 -22.30 -7.72
CA ASP A 87 -4.85 -22.30 -8.54
C ASP A 87 -5.23 -20.93 -9.11
N ASN A 88 -4.21 -20.11 -9.42
CA ASN A 88 -4.39 -18.77 -10.01
C ASN A 88 -5.18 -17.78 -9.13
N ALA A 89 -5.42 -18.10 -7.85
CA ALA A 89 -6.32 -17.36 -6.98
C ALA A 89 -5.95 -15.87 -6.81
N SER A 90 -4.66 -15.53 -6.80
CA SER A 90 -4.22 -14.13 -6.70
C SER A 90 -4.51 -13.33 -7.98
N TRP A 91 -4.49 -13.97 -9.15
CA TRP A 91 -4.79 -13.34 -10.43
C TRP A 91 -6.28 -13.12 -10.62
N GLU A 92 -7.11 -14.09 -10.22
CA GLU A 92 -8.56 -13.92 -10.17
C GLU A 92 -8.97 -12.79 -9.22
N MET A 93 -8.31 -12.70 -8.05
CA MET A 93 -8.51 -11.60 -7.11
C MET A 93 -8.06 -10.26 -7.68
N PHE A 94 -6.95 -10.22 -8.42
CA PHE A 94 -6.47 -9.02 -9.08
C PHE A 94 -7.50 -8.47 -10.09
N ASP A 95 -8.10 -9.34 -10.90
CA ASP A 95 -9.18 -8.98 -11.83
C ASP A 95 -10.45 -8.53 -11.07
N GLU A 96 -10.77 -9.15 -9.94
CA GLU A 96 -11.88 -8.70 -9.10
C GLU A 96 -11.63 -7.31 -8.49
N MET A 97 -10.41 -7.03 -8.02
CA MET A 97 -10.03 -5.76 -7.41
C MET A 97 -10.09 -4.61 -8.41
N ILE A 98 -9.57 -4.78 -9.64
CA ILE A 98 -9.67 -3.74 -10.67
C ILE A 98 -11.12 -3.56 -11.14
N SER A 99 -11.89 -4.64 -11.30
CA SER A 99 -13.32 -4.56 -11.63
C SER A 99 -14.12 -3.82 -10.55
N THR A 100 -13.77 -4.01 -9.28
CA THR A 100 -14.39 -3.29 -8.15
C THR A 100 -14.09 -1.79 -8.21
N ALA A 101 -12.84 -1.41 -8.49
CA ALA A 101 -12.48 -0.01 -8.70
C ALA A 101 -13.24 0.59 -9.89
N GLU A 102 -13.31 -0.11 -11.02
CA GLU A 102 -14.08 0.33 -12.19
C GLU A 102 -15.56 0.53 -11.88
N ARG A 103 -16.20 -0.40 -11.15
CA ARG A 103 -17.61 -0.26 -10.73
C ARG A 103 -17.80 0.98 -9.87
N PHE A 104 -16.88 1.27 -8.94
CA PHE A 104 -16.93 2.47 -8.11
C PHE A 104 -16.91 3.75 -8.96
N PHE A 105 -16.00 3.87 -9.92
CA PHE A 105 -15.93 5.05 -10.78
C PHE A 105 -17.11 5.16 -11.78
N LYS A 106 -17.68 4.04 -12.23
CA LYS A 106 -18.93 4.02 -13.01
C LYS A 106 -20.08 4.62 -12.21
N VAL A 107 -20.24 4.25 -10.93
CA VAL A 107 -21.28 4.79 -10.05
C VAL A 107 -21.10 6.28 -9.82
N LEU A 108 -19.85 6.76 -9.70
CA LEU A 108 -19.55 8.19 -9.57
C LEU A 108 -19.75 8.98 -10.88
N GLY A 109 -19.95 8.32 -12.02
CA GLY A 109 -20.09 8.97 -13.32
C GLY A 109 -18.81 9.64 -13.82
N ILE A 110 -17.64 9.20 -13.34
CA ILE A 110 -16.35 9.75 -13.75
C ILE A 110 -15.83 8.94 -14.94
N PRO A 111 -15.60 9.54 -16.13
CA PRO A 111 -14.99 8.84 -17.24
C PRO A 111 -13.55 8.44 -16.90
N TYR A 112 -13.14 7.23 -17.26
CA TYR A 112 -11.80 6.72 -16.96
C TYR A 112 -11.28 5.81 -18.07
N ARG A 113 -9.99 5.48 -17.99
CA ARG A 113 -9.38 4.36 -18.72
C ARG A 113 -8.59 3.48 -17.75
N VAL A 114 -8.44 2.20 -18.08
CA VAL A 114 -7.54 1.28 -17.39
C VAL A 114 -6.30 1.10 -18.26
N VAL A 115 -5.12 1.23 -17.67
CA VAL A 115 -3.83 1.06 -18.35
C VAL A 115 -3.01 -0.02 -17.67
N SER A 116 -2.42 -0.90 -18.48
CA SER A 116 -1.41 -1.85 -18.01
C SER A 116 -0.07 -1.17 -17.93
N ILE A 117 0.58 -1.23 -16.77
CA ILE A 117 1.88 -0.59 -16.57
C ILE A 117 2.97 -1.45 -17.20
N VAL A 118 3.85 -0.78 -17.96
CA VAL A 118 4.97 -1.43 -18.65
C VAL A 118 6.01 -1.90 -17.63
N SER A 119 6.74 -2.96 -17.95
CA SER A 119 7.67 -3.61 -17.03
C SER A 119 8.73 -2.68 -16.42
N GLY A 120 9.20 -1.67 -17.16
CA GLY A 120 10.18 -0.69 -16.67
C GLY A 120 9.66 0.29 -15.61
N GLU A 121 8.34 0.43 -15.48
CA GLU A 121 7.69 1.33 -14.52
C GLU A 121 7.07 0.57 -13.32
N LEU A 122 7.19 -0.76 -13.29
CA LEU A 122 6.76 -1.56 -12.14
C LEU A 122 7.71 -1.34 -10.96
N ASN A 123 7.15 -1.13 -9.77
CA ASN A 123 7.92 -1.20 -8.54
C ASN A 123 8.30 -2.65 -8.23
N ASN A 124 9.40 -2.86 -7.52
CA ASN A 124 9.96 -4.20 -7.26
C ASN A 124 8.98 -5.23 -6.68
N ALA A 125 7.94 -4.78 -5.97
CA ALA A 125 6.97 -5.67 -5.36
C ALA A 125 5.90 -6.17 -6.34
N ALA A 126 5.59 -5.44 -7.42
CA ALA A 126 4.47 -5.76 -8.30
C ALA A 126 4.90 -6.69 -9.45
N ALA A 127 4.22 -7.84 -9.57
CA ALA A 127 4.32 -8.71 -10.73
C ALA A 127 3.47 -8.19 -11.91
N MET A 128 2.36 -7.52 -11.59
CA MET A 128 1.49 -6.84 -12.54
C MET A 128 0.85 -5.63 -11.85
N LYS A 129 0.63 -4.56 -12.59
CA LYS A 129 -0.04 -3.36 -12.10
C LYS A 129 -0.94 -2.75 -13.17
N TYR A 130 -2.17 -2.43 -12.75
CA TYR A 130 -3.13 -1.64 -13.51
C TYR A 130 -3.37 -0.31 -12.82
N ASP A 131 -3.32 0.76 -13.60
CA ASP A 131 -3.77 2.06 -13.13
C ASP A 131 -5.12 2.41 -13.77
N LEU A 132 -6.04 2.89 -12.94
CA LEU A 132 -7.27 3.52 -13.40
C LEU A 132 -7.03 5.02 -13.39
N GLU A 133 -7.08 5.61 -14.57
CA GLU A 133 -6.89 7.04 -14.76
C GLU A 133 -8.22 7.71 -15.07
N GLY A 134 -8.62 8.67 -14.24
CA GLY A 134 -9.82 9.46 -14.47
C GLY A 134 -9.57 10.59 -15.46
N TRP A 135 -10.58 10.93 -16.27
CA TRP A 135 -10.54 12.06 -17.18
C TRP A 135 -10.79 13.37 -16.44
N TYR A 136 -9.84 14.30 -16.52
CA TYR A 136 -9.96 15.63 -15.95
C TYR A 136 -10.22 16.65 -17.08
N PRO A 137 -11.48 17.13 -17.27
CA PRO A 137 -11.81 18.01 -18.39
C PRO A 137 -11.09 19.36 -18.32
N GLY A 138 -10.86 19.89 -17.10
CA GLY A 138 -10.15 21.16 -16.90
C GLY A 138 -8.69 21.12 -17.34
N SER A 139 -8.00 19.98 -17.18
CA SER A 139 -6.61 19.78 -17.62
C SER A 139 -6.50 19.06 -18.96
N LYS A 140 -7.62 18.60 -19.53
CA LYS A 140 -7.69 17.80 -20.77
C LYS A 140 -6.75 16.59 -20.75
N ALA A 141 -6.68 15.92 -19.60
CA ALA A 141 -5.77 14.81 -19.39
C ALA A 141 -6.39 13.70 -18.56
N PHE A 142 -5.93 12.48 -18.80
CA PHE A 142 -6.10 11.39 -17.85
C PHE A 142 -5.08 11.53 -16.72
N ARG A 143 -5.53 11.26 -15.49
CA ARG A 143 -4.73 11.35 -14.27
C ARG A 143 -5.00 10.12 -13.40
N GLU A 144 -3.94 9.51 -12.87
CA GLU A 144 -4.04 8.34 -11.98
C GLU A 144 -4.93 8.65 -10.78
N LEU A 145 -5.89 7.75 -10.52
CA LEU A 145 -6.77 7.79 -9.34
C LEU A 145 -6.66 6.52 -8.51
N VAL A 146 -6.41 5.38 -9.15
CA VAL A 146 -6.24 4.08 -8.48
C VAL A 146 -5.07 3.38 -9.09
N SER A 147 -4.34 2.65 -8.25
CA SER A 147 -3.41 1.64 -8.66
C SER A 147 -3.80 0.31 -8.03
N CYS A 148 -3.84 -0.75 -8.84
CA CYS A 148 -4.09 -2.13 -8.41
C CYS A 148 -2.86 -2.94 -8.79
N SER A 149 -2.29 -3.69 -7.84
CA SER A 149 -1.08 -4.49 -8.06
C SER A 149 -1.25 -5.90 -7.52
N ASN A 150 -0.77 -6.89 -8.27
CA ASN A 150 -0.56 -8.24 -7.73
C ASN A 150 0.90 -8.37 -7.32
N CYS A 151 1.15 -8.49 -6.02
CA CYS A 151 2.49 -8.59 -5.44
C CYS A 151 2.94 -10.05 -5.19
N THR A 152 2.12 -11.02 -5.60
CA THR A 152 2.31 -12.46 -5.40
C THR A 152 2.79 -12.78 -3.98
N ASP A 153 4.03 -13.23 -3.81
CA ASP A 153 4.64 -13.58 -2.53
C ASP A 153 5.76 -12.62 -2.10
N TYR A 154 5.96 -11.50 -2.80
CA TYR A 154 7.08 -10.60 -2.56
C TYR A 154 7.04 -10.02 -1.14
N GLN A 155 5.89 -9.48 -0.73
CA GLN A 155 5.70 -8.88 0.58
C GLN A 155 5.56 -9.94 1.68
N SER A 156 4.84 -11.03 1.39
CA SER A 156 4.60 -12.11 2.37
C SER A 156 5.89 -12.77 2.82
N ARG A 157 6.85 -13.00 1.90
CA ARG A 157 8.18 -13.54 2.23
C ARG A 157 8.94 -12.68 3.22
N ARG A 158 9.00 -11.36 2.99
CA ARG A 158 9.70 -10.43 3.89
C ARG A 158 9.03 -10.36 5.27
N LEU A 159 7.71 -10.50 5.32
CA LEU A 159 6.91 -10.44 6.55
C LEU A 159 6.77 -11.80 7.24
N GLY A 160 7.32 -12.88 6.66
CA GLY A 160 7.19 -14.23 7.21
C GLY A 160 5.75 -14.76 7.21
N ILE A 161 4.89 -14.25 6.34
CA ILE A 161 3.51 -14.74 6.15
C ILE A 161 3.58 -16.02 5.34
N ARG A 162 3.10 -17.13 5.89
CA ARG A 162 3.20 -18.48 5.30
C ARG A 162 1.83 -19.05 4.95
N PHE A 163 1.81 -20.10 4.15
CA PHE A 163 0.59 -20.80 3.71
C PHE A 163 0.77 -22.32 3.84
N GLY A 164 -0.28 -23.02 4.26
CA GLY A 164 -0.34 -24.48 4.28
C GLY A 164 -0.58 -25.06 5.69
N GLN A 165 -0.30 -26.34 5.88
CA GLN A 165 -0.30 -27.00 7.19
C GLN A 165 1.14 -27.38 7.57
N THR A 166 1.48 -27.26 8.84
CA THR A 166 2.73 -27.81 9.42
C THR A 166 2.65 -29.32 9.56
#